data_AF-A0A6A6CP61-F1
#
_entry.id   AF-A0A6A6CP61-F1
#
_cell.length_a   1.000
_cell.length_b   1.000
_cell.length_c   1.000
_cell.angle_alpha   90.00
_cell.angle_beta   90.00
_cell.angle_gamma   90.00
#
_symmetry.space_group_name_H-M   'P 1'
#
loop_
_entity.id
_entity.type
_entity.pdbx_description
1 polymer ?
#
loop_
_entity_poly.entity_id
_entity_poly.type
_entity_poly.pdbx_seq_one_letter_code
_entity_poly.pdbx_strand_id
1 'polypeptide(L)'
;MEANPTTDYASASLATSSPSKILQSRPREKVEEGQTREIELPTDHDDVVAAYIEYLYAKSLTVDRTIEGRTDFHLLARLYCFGEKVLDDAFCNAVMANMVAGMDSRDVMGEFSYPTVEAIRIVYEGTPAGSPMRRFVIEMYAQRMSKDWASVEGAPVEFMVELVGEMCRVRSAPGPHGPVGRRVGKWLKEKK
;
A
#
# COMPACT_ATOMS: atom_id res chain seq x y z
N MET A 1 -13.02 -71.63 -14.68
CA MET A 1 -13.65 -72.79 -14.02
C MET A 1 -13.05 -72.81 -12.63
N GLU A 2 -13.72 -72.51 -11.53
CA GLU A 2 -15.12 -72.68 -11.10
C GLU A 2 -15.41 -71.55 -10.07
N ALA A 3 -16.54 -70.84 -10.19
CA ALA A 3 -17.78 -71.03 -9.40
C ALA A 3 -17.68 -70.61 -7.91
N ASN A 4 -18.43 -69.56 -7.58
CA ASN A 4 -18.84 -69.10 -6.24
C ASN A 4 -19.49 -70.22 -5.41
N PRO A 5 -19.65 -70.04 -4.08
CA PRO A 5 -21.00 -69.69 -3.63
C PRO A 5 -21.08 -68.69 -2.45
N THR A 6 -22.14 -67.89 -2.56
CA THR A 6 -22.84 -67.06 -1.58
C THR A 6 -23.24 -67.82 -0.32
N THR A 7 -23.24 -67.17 0.85
CA THR A 7 -24.27 -67.38 1.89
C THR A 7 -24.47 -66.10 2.71
N ASP A 8 -25.75 -65.82 2.93
CA ASP A 8 -26.41 -64.65 3.49
C ASP A 8 -26.76 -64.88 4.98
N TYR A 9 -27.30 -63.84 5.61
CA TYR A 9 -28.07 -63.76 6.87
C TYR A 9 -27.38 -63.20 8.13
N ALA A 10 -27.72 -61.92 8.39
CA ALA A 10 -28.47 -61.38 9.55
C ALA A 10 -28.09 -61.90 10.96
N SER A 11 -27.99 -61.11 12.04
CA SER A 11 -28.46 -59.77 12.42
C SER A 11 -28.11 -59.58 13.91
N ALA A 12 -27.70 -58.40 14.37
CA ALA A 12 -28.04 -57.89 15.70
C ALA A 12 -27.63 -56.41 15.83
N SER A 13 -28.63 -55.59 16.11
CA SER A 13 -28.59 -54.14 16.29
C SER A 13 -28.28 -53.76 17.73
N LEU A 14 -27.64 -52.61 17.94
CA LEU A 14 -27.77 -51.65 19.07
C LEU A 14 -26.79 -50.49 18.74
N ALA A 15 -27.23 -49.41 18.06
CA ALA A 15 -27.65 -48.13 18.66
C ALA A 15 -26.50 -47.45 19.44
N THR A 16 -26.02 -46.22 19.21
CA THR A 16 -26.57 -44.97 18.68
C THR A 16 -25.41 -43.96 18.48
N SER A 17 -25.44 -43.13 17.42
CA SER A 17 -25.18 -41.66 17.47
C SER A 17 -24.88 -41.09 16.07
N SER A 18 -25.95 -40.69 15.37
CA SER A 18 -26.17 -39.42 14.64
C SER A 18 -25.09 -38.74 13.76
N PRO A 19 -25.51 -37.94 12.75
CA PRO A 19 -25.16 -38.20 11.37
C PRO A 19 -24.28 -37.12 10.72
N SER A 20 -23.72 -37.51 9.58
CA SER A 20 -23.05 -36.69 8.58
C SER A 20 -23.77 -35.36 8.26
N LYS A 21 -23.01 -34.26 8.23
CA LYS A 21 -23.22 -33.08 7.38
C LYS A 21 -21.84 -32.63 6.92
N ILE A 22 -21.33 -33.18 5.81
CA ILE A 22 -21.49 -32.64 4.45
C ILE A 22 -21.00 -31.19 4.38
N LEU A 23 -19.83 -31.06 3.77
CA LEU A 23 -19.31 -29.92 3.02
C LEU A 23 -20.40 -28.89 2.73
N GLN A 24 -20.39 -27.77 3.47
CA GLN A 24 -21.16 -26.61 3.07
C GLN A 24 -20.49 -26.01 1.83
N SER A 25 -20.91 -26.47 0.66
CA SER A 25 -20.73 -25.77 -0.60
C SER A 25 -21.44 -24.42 -0.49
N ARG A 26 -20.67 -23.36 -0.31
CA ARG A 26 -21.15 -21.98 -0.43
C ARG A 26 -21.70 -21.82 -1.85
N PRO A 27 -22.98 -21.45 -2.04
CA PRO A 27 -23.50 -21.20 -3.36
C PRO A 27 -22.65 -20.07 -3.98
N ARG A 28 -22.08 -20.33 -5.16
CA ARG A 28 -21.55 -19.27 -6.00
C ARG A 28 -22.74 -18.39 -6.36
N GLU A 29 -22.75 -17.19 -5.82
CA GLU A 29 -23.59 -16.12 -6.31
C GLU A 29 -23.31 -16.01 -7.81
N LYS A 30 -24.34 -16.22 -8.63
CA LYS A 30 -24.25 -16.03 -10.07
C LYS A 30 -24.03 -14.53 -10.26
N VAL A 31 -22.81 -14.15 -10.57
CA VAL A 31 -22.52 -12.83 -11.10
C VAL A 31 -23.14 -12.80 -12.51
N GLU A 32 -24.28 -12.12 -12.66
CA GLU A 32 -24.81 -11.74 -13.98
C GLU A 32 -24.03 -10.53 -14.52
N GLU A 33 -22.70 -10.65 -14.62
CA GLU A 33 -21.88 -9.72 -15.40
C GLU A 33 -21.96 -10.16 -16.86
N GLY A 34 -22.96 -9.69 -17.58
CA GLY A 34 -23.08 -10.05 -18.99
C GLY A 34 -24.05 -9.24 -19.85
N GLN A 35 -24.90 -8.38 -19.28
CA GLN A 35 -25.90 -7.67 -20.10
C GLN A 35 -25.96 -6.15 -19.93
N THR A 36 -25.25 -5.59 -18.95
CA THR A 36 -25.04 -4.14 -18.82
C THR A 36 -23.55 -3.87 -19.02
N ARG A 37 -23.20 -3.05 -20.03
CA ARG A 37 -21.83 -2.52 -20.20
C ARG A 37 -21.56 -1.40 -19.19
N GLU A 38 -22.02 -1.57 -17.97
CA GLU A 38 -21.89 -0.62 -16.88
C GLU A 38 -20.88 -1.22 -15.90
N ILE A 39 -19.74 -0.53 -15.74
CA ILE A 39 -18.76 -0.85 -14.71
C ILE A 39 -19.07 0.11 -13.56
N GLU A 40 -19.53 -0.43 -12.44
CA GLU A 40 -19.69 0.36 -11.22
C GLU A 40 -18.30 0.73 -10.69
N LEU A 41 -17.87 1.96 -10.96
CA LEU A 41 -16.64 2.49 -10.39
C LEU A 41 -16.87 2.87 -8.93
N PRO A 42 -15.89 2.65 -8.05
CA PRO A 42 -15.94 3.15 -6.68
C PRO A 42 -16.27 4.65 -6.66
N THR A 43 -17.11 5.07 -5.71
CA THR A 43 -17.43 6.49 -5.48
C THR A 43 -16.21 7.22 -4.91
N ASP A 44 -15.22 7.47 -5.75
CA ASP A 44 -14.05 8.31 -5.48
C ASP A 44 -14.25 9.70 -6.12
N HIS A 45 -13.32 10.62 -5.86
CA HIS A 45 -13.40 11.98 -6.39
C HIS A 45 -13.41 12.01 -7.94
N ASP A 46 -14.16 12.97 -8.51
CA ASP A 46 -14.35 13.11 -9.96
C ASP A 46 -13.02 13.23 -10.74
N ASP A 47 -12.01 13.86 -10.14
CA ASP A 47 -10.65 14.04 -10.70
C ASP A 47 -9.89 12.70 -10.83
N VAL A 48 -10.00 11.85 -9.80
CA VAL A 48 -9.40 10.51 -9.78
C VAL A 48 -10.01 9.62 -10.86
N VAL A 49 -11.35 9.64 -10.98
CA VAL A 49 -12.07 8.85 -11.97
C VAL A 49 -11.76 9.34 -13.38
N ALA A 50 -11.72 10.65 -13.62
CA ALA A 50 -11.38 11.23 -14.91
C ALA A 50 -9.96 10.81 -15.35
N ALA A 51 -8.97 10.96 -14.49
CA ALA A 51 -7.59 10.57 -14.78
C ALA A 51 -7.44 9.06 -15.04
N TYR A 52 -8.20 8.21 -14.32
CA TYR A 52 -8.22 6.78 -14.59
C TYR A 52 -8.84 6.45 -15.95
N ILE A 53 -9.95 7.09 -16.33
CA ILE A 53 -10.56 6.92 -17.65
C ILE A 53 -9.59 7.36 -18.75
N GLU A 54 -8.93 8.51 -18.60
CA GLU A 54 -7.91 8.97 -19.54
C GLU A 54 -6.78 7.94 -19.68
N TYR A 55 -6.29 7.39 -18.57
CA TYR A 55 -5.31 6.32 -18.59
C TYR A 55 -5.82 5.07 -19.33
N LEU A 56 -7.08 4.67 -19.12
CA LEU A 56 -7.63 3.48 -19.79
C LEU A 56 -7.61 3.60 -21.31
N TYR A 57 -7.87 4.81 -21.83
CA TYR A 57 -7.84 5.09 -23.27
C TYR A 57 -6.42 5.33 -23.80
N ALA A 58 -5.63 6.17 -23.14
CA ALA A 58 -4.32 6.59 -23.62
C ALA A 58 -3.21 5.57 -23.29
N LYS A 59 -3.45 4.68 -22.32
CA LYS A 59 -2.44 3.80 -21.69
C LYS A 59 -1.22 4.56 -21.18
N SER A 60 -1.43 5.83 -20.85
CA SER A 60 -0.42 6.75 -20.32
C SER A 60 -1.11 7.67 -19.34
N LEU A 61 -0.51 7.86 -18.17
CA LEU A 61 -1.00 8.79 -17.17
C LEU A 61 -0.29 10.12 -17.40
N THR A 62 -1.03 11.14 -17.82
CA THR A 62 -0.55 12.53 -17.89
C THR A 62 -1.04 13.25 -16.65
N VAL A 63 -0.26 13.23 -15.57
CA VAL A 63 -0.57 14.08 -14.43
C VAL A 63 -0.12 15.49 -14.74
N ASP A 64 -1.09 16.38 -14.88
CA ASP A 64 -0.82 17.80 -15.08
C ASP A 64 0.01 18.33 -13.91
N ARG A 65 1.08 19.05 -14.26
CA ARG A 65 1.85 19.80 -13.27
C ARG A 65 0.99 20.95 -12.78
N THR A 66 1.12 21.29 -11.50
CA THR A 66 0.48 22.49 -10.96
C THR A 66 0.98 23.73 -11.72
N ILE A 67 0.32 24.87 -11.51
CA ILE A 67 0.70 26.17 -12.11
C ILE A 67 2.17 26.52 -11.83
N GLU A 68 2.72 26.01 -10.72
CA GLU A 68 4.12 26.20 -10.30
C GLU A 68 5.10 25.16 -10.90
N GLY A 69 4.63 24.32 -11.82
CA GLY A 69 5.39 23.22 -12.40
C GLY A 69 5.63 22.05 -11.44
N ARG A 70 4.95 22.02 -10.29
CA ARG A 70 5.12 20.98 -9.27
C ARG A 70 4.24 19.78 -9.56
N THR A 71 4.70 18.61 -9.17
CA THR A 71 3.89 17.39 -9.22
C THR A 71 2.89 17.39 -8.07
N ASP A 72 1.62 17.12 -8.38
CA ASP A 72 0.60 16.93 -7.36
C ASP A 72 0.68 15.51 -6.78
N PHE A 73 1.44 15.37 -5.69
CA PHE A 73 1.56 14.12 -4.97
C PHE A 73 0.28 13.71 -4.23
N HIS A 74 -0.66 14.62 -3.96
CA HIS A 74 -1.95 14.28 -3.35
C HIS A 74 -2.83 13.56 -4.36
N LEU A 75 -2.93 14.08 -5.57
CA LEU A 75 -3.64 13.43 -6.67
C LEU A 75 -3.02 12.06 -6.96
N LEU A 76 -1.69 11.97 -7.10
CA LEU A 76 -1.02 10.69 -7.32
C LEU A 76 -1.26 9.68 -6.19
N ALA A 77 -1.27 10.11 -4.93
CA ALA A 77 -1.59 9.23 -3.81
C ALA A 77 -3.02 8.69 -3.91
N ARG A 78 -3.99 9.54 -4.25
CA ARG A 78 -5.39 9.13 -4.46
C ARG A 78 -5.54 8.18 -5.66
N LEU A 79 -4.87 8.47 -6.77
CA LEU A 79 -4.87 7.61 -7.97
C LEU A 79 -4.31 6.23 -7.64
N TYR A 80 -3.25 6.14 -6.84
CA TYR A 80 -2.73 4.84 -6.42
C TYR A 80 -3.76 4.07 -5.57
N CYS A 81 -4.36 4.74 -4.58
CA CYS A 81 -5.39 4.11 -3.73
C CYS A 81 -6.59 3.65 -4.57
N PHE A 82 -6.98 4.44 -5.58
CA PHE A 82 -8.01 4.05 -6.54
C PHE A 82 -7.60 2.82 -7.36
N GLY A 83 -6.37 2.79 -7.86
CA GLY A 83 -5.80 1.63 -8.57
C GLY A 83 -5.88 0.34 -7.76
N GLU A 84 -5.58 0.41 -6.45
CA GLU A 84 -5.71 -0.71 -5.53
C GLU A 84 -7.19 -1.14 -5.35
N LYS A 85 -8.14 -0.18 -5.32
CA LYS A 85 -9.58 -0.50 -5.23
C LYS A 85 -10.10 -1.20 -6.49
N VAL A 86 -9.64 -0.78 -7.67
CA VAL A 86 -10.05 -1.39 -8.96
C VAL A 86 -9.16 -2.57 -9.37
N LEU A 87 -8.17 -2.93 -8.54
CA LEU A 87 -7.24 -4.04 -8.76
C LEU A 87 -6.46 -3.94 -10.10
N ASP A 88 -6.10 -2.72 -10.51
CA ASP A 88 -5.29 -2.48 -11.71
C ASP A 88 -3.82 -2.22 -11.35
N ASP A 89 -3.04 -3.30 -11.31
CA ASP A 89 -1.60 -3.25 -11.02
C ASP A 89 -0.82 -2.41 -12.05
N ALA A 90 -1.23 -2.42 -13.32
CA ALA A 90 -0.56 -1.66 -14.37
C ALA A 90 -0.74 -0.15 -14.16
N PHE A 91 -1.95 0.25 -13.74
CA PHE A 91 -2.23 1.61 -13.34
C PHE A 91 -1.46 2.02 -12.08
N CYS A 92 -1.46 1.19 -11.03
CA CYS A 92 -0.67 1.43 -9.82
C CYS A 92 0.82 1.66 -10.13
N ASN A 93 1.39 0.82 -11.00
CA ASN A 93 2.77 0.96 -11.45
C ASN A 93 3.00 2.27 -12.24
N ALA A 94 2.05 2.65 -13.11
CA ALA A 94 2.13 3.91 -13.86
C ALA A 94 2.06 5.14 -12.94
N VAL A 95 1.22 5.10 -11.90
CA VAL A 95 1.13 6.16 -10.87
C VAL A 95 2.45 6.27 -10.10
N MET A 96 3.03 5.14 -9.67
CA MET A 96 4.30 5.13 -8.94
C MET A 96 5.46 5.64 -9.80
N ALA A 97 5.48 5.29 -11.10
CA ALA A 97 6.45 5.84 -12.05
C ALA A 97 6.32 7.35 -12.22
N ASN A 98 5.09 7.89 -12.22
CA ASN A 98 4.84 9.33 -12.25
C ASN A 98 5.27 10.02 -10.96
N MET A 99 5.11 9.39 -9.79
CA MET A 99 5.66 9.93 -8.54
C MET A 99 7.19 10.05 -8.61
N VAL A 100 7.87 9.03 -9.12
CA VAL A 100 9.34 9.06 -9.31
C VAL A 100 9.75 10.16 -10.28
N ALA A 101 9.12 10.24 -11.46
CA ALA A 101 9.40 11.29 -12.43
C ALA A 101 9.12 12.70 -11.89
N GLY A 102 8.13 12.83 -11.00
CA GLY A 102 7.82 14.07 -10.30
C GLY A 102 8.90 14.49 -9.31
N MET A 103 9.46 13.53 -8.56
CA MET A 103 10.57 13.79 -7.64
C MET A 103 11.87 14.16 -8.36
N ASP A 104 12.08 13.63 -9.57
CA ASP A 104 13.25 13.99 -10.40
C ASP A 104 13.07 15.34 -11.12
N SER A 105 11.84 15.83 -11.22
CA SER A 105 11.52 17.10 -11.85
C SER A 105 11.76 18.26 -10.90
N ARG A 106 12.32 19.34 -11.44
CA ARG A 106 12.49 20.62 -10.73
C ARG A 106 11.32 21.54 -11.01
N ASP A 107 10.89 22.27 -9.98
CA ASP A 107 9.87 23.31 -10.10
C ASP A 107 10.43 24.58 -10.79
N VAL A 108 9.59 25.61 -10.94
CA VAL A 108 10.00 26.89 -11.56
C VAL A 108 11.15 27.59 -10.82
N MET A 109 11.38 27.27 -9.54
CA MET A 109 12.47 27.80 -8.72
C MET A 109 13.71 26.89 -8.74
N GLY A 110 13.66 25.76 -9.43
CA GLY A 110 14.76 24.81 -9.52
C GLY A 110 14.83 23.80 -8.36
N GLU A 111 13.81 23.78 -7.50
CA GLU A 111 13.73 22.93 -6.30
C GLU A 111 13.07 21.59 -6.61
N PHE A 112 13.48 20.56 -5.87
CA PHE A 112 12.85 19.24 -5.95
C PHE A 112 11.58 19.20 -5.09
N SER A 113 10.59 18.44 -5.54
CA SER A 113 9.35 18.24 -4.82
C SER A 113 9.23 16.79 -4.35
N TYR A 114 8.70 16.59 -3.15
CA TYR A 114 8.53 15.28 -2.53
C TYR A 114 7.09 15.14 -1.99
N PRO A 115 6.57 13.90 -1.87
CA PRO A 115 5.31 13.63 -1.18
C PRO A 115 5.27 14.30 0.19
N THR A 116 4.21 15.05 0.48
CA THR A 116 4.03 15.70 1.80
C THR A 116 3.38 14.74 2.80
N VAL A 117 3.33 15.14 4.08
CA VAL A 117 2.66 14.36 5.13
C VAL A 117 1.20 14.06 4.79
N GLU A 118 0.51 14.98 4.13
CA GLU A 118 -0.87 14.75 3.66
C GLU A 118 -0.94 13.65 2.58
N ALA A 119 0.03 13.60 1.66
CA ALA A 119 0.12 12.51 0.68
C ALA A 119 0.37 11.17 1.37
N ILE A 120 1.24 11.14 2.39
CA ILE A 120 1.49 9.94 3.20
C ILE A 120 0.20 9.50 3.91
N ARG A 121 -0.56 10.43 4.47
CA ARG A 121 -1.84 10.12 5.13
C ARG A 121 -2.81 9.45 4.17
N ILE A 122 -2.98 10.01 2.97
CA ILE A 122 -3.82 9.42 1.91
C ILE A 122 -3.37 7.99 1.60
N VAL A 123 -2.05 7.76 1.44
CA VAL A 123 -1.51 6.42 1.18
C VAL A 123 -1.83 5.45 2.32
N TYR A 124 -1.62 5.83 3.57
CA TYR A 124 -1.85 4.93 4.70
C TYR A 124 -3.33 4.66 4.97
N GLU A 125 -4.20 5.63 4.72
CA GLU A 125 -5.65 5.44 4.84
C GLU A 125 -6.22 4.61 3.68
N GLY A 126 -5.65 4.75 2.47
CA GLY A 126 -6.19 4.14 1.26
C GLY A 126 -5.52 2.83 0.81
N THR A 127 -4.46 2.38 1.48
CA THR A 127 -3.75 1.13 1.12
C THR A 127 -3.64 0.15 2.28
N PRO A 128 -3.65 -1.17 2.04
CA PRO A 128 -3.42 -2.16 3.09
C PRO A 128 -1.96 -2.17 3.57
N ALA A 129 -1.74 -2.75 4.76
CA ALA A 129 -0.39 -3.02 5.26
C ALA A 129 0.40 -3.88 4.27
N GLY A 130 1.67 -3.54 4.04
CA GLY A 130 2.53 -4.22 3.06
C GLY A 130 2.39 -3.74 1.61
N SER A 131 1.50 -2.78 1.32
CA SER A 131 1.37 -2.19 -0.01
C SER A 131 2.73 -1.68 -0.54
N PRO A 132 3.05 -1.89 -1.83
CA PRO A 132 4.25 -1.34 -2.46
C PRO A 132 4.40 0.17 -2.25
N MET A 133 3.30 0.93 -2.29
CA MET A 133 3.33 2.38 -2.11
C MET A 133 3.79 2.79 -0.70
N ARG A 134 3.36 2.07 0.34
CA ARG A 134 3.84 2.32 1.72
C ARG A 134 5.35 2.13 1.81
N ARG A 135 5.87 1.04 1.24
CA ARG A 135 7.32 0.76 1.20
C ARG A 135 8.09 1.84 0.45
N PHE A 136 7.57 2.27 -0.69
CA PHE A 136 8.16 3.35 -1.49
C PHE A 136 8.30 4.66 -0.69
N VAL A 137 7.23 5.13 -0.04
CA VAL A 137 7.30 6.39 0.73
C VAL A 137 8.24 6.28 1.93
N ILE A 138 8.30 5.11 2.59
CA ILE A 138 9.22 4.87 3.71
C ILE A 138 10.67 4.92 3.24
N GLU A 139 11.00 4.20 2.16
CA GLU A 139 12.36 4.15 1.64
C GLU A 139 12.83 5.54 1.18
N MET A 140 11.95 6.27 0.50
CA MET A 140 12.22 7.65 0.07
C MET A 140 12.52 8.56 1.27
N TYR A 141 11.67 8.55 2.30
CA TYR A 141 11.90 9.35 3.50
C TYR A 141 13.18 8.91 4.23
N ALA A 142 13.40 7.62 4.44
CA ALA A 142 14.59 7.14 5.15
C ALA A 142 15.90 7.59 4.48
N GLN A 143 15.92 7.75 3.15
CA GLN A 143 17.10 8.19 2.40
C GLN A 143 17.23 9.72 2.27
N ARG A 144 16.13 10.44 2.11
CA ARG A 144 16.14 11.86 1.73
C ARG A 144 15.81 12.82 2.87
N MET A 145 15.22 12.31 3.95
CA MET A 145 14.73 13.14 5.06
C MET A 145 15.84 14.01 5.64
N SER A 146 15.66 15.33 5.56
CA SER A 146 16.52 16.31 6.23
C SER A 146 15.68 17.18 7.16
N LYS A 147 16.36 17.86 8.09
CA LYS A 147 15.70 18.79 9.02
C LYS A 147 15.01 19.95 8.30
N ASP A 148 15.39 20.24 7.06
CA ASP A 148 14.98 21.45 6.34
C ASP A 148 13.63 21.31 5.65
N TRP A 149 13.20 20.08 5.32
CA TRP A 149 11.96 19.87 4.56
C TRP A 149 11.02 18.81 5.13
N ALA A 150 11.52 17.93 6.00
CA ALA A 150 10.72 16.82 6.49
C ALA A 150 10.22 17.05 7.92
N SER A 151 9.12 17.81 8.02
CA SER A 151 8.25 17.66 9.17
C SER A 151 7.49 16.34 9.04
N VAL A 152 7.45 15.56 10.12
CA VAL A 152 6.59 14.37 10.25
C VAL A 152 5.40 14.64 11.18
N GLU A 153 5.16 15.92 11.52
CA GLU A 153 4.03 16.32 12.34
C GLU A 153 2.72 16.00 11.61
N GLY A 154 1.82 15.28 12.30
CA GLY A 154 0.56 14.81 11.72
C GLY A 154 0.68 13.55 10.87
N ALA A 155 1.86 12.94 10.75
CA ALA A 155 2.01 11.69 10.02
C ALA A 155 1.36 10.50 10.76
N PRO A 156 0.86 9.49 10.03
CA PRO A 156 0.34 8.26 10.63
C PRO A 156 1.36 7.60 11.57
N VAL A 157 0.90 7.08 12.71
CA VAL A 157 1.78 6.42 13.69
C VAL A 157 2.47 5.19 13.08
N GLU A 158 1.74 4.41 12.28
CA GLU A 158 2.29 3.27 11.54
C GLU A 158 3.47 3.70 10.66
N PHE A 159 3.31 4.80 9.90
CA PHE A 159 4.38 5.36 9.08
C PHE A 159 5.60 5.73 9.91
N MET A 160 5.43 6.38 11.07
CA MET A 160 6.56 6.75 11.91
C MET A 160 7.31 5.53 12.44
N VAL A 161 6.60 4.48 12.83
CA VAL A 161 7.22 3.23 13.32
C VAL A 161 8.01 2.54 12.21
N GLU A 162 7.40 2.39 11.03
CA GLU A 162 8.06 1.77 9.87
C GLU A 162 9.25 2.60 9.39
N LEU A 163 9.12 3.94 9.38
CA LEU A 163 10.20 4.87 9.03
C LEU A 163 11.39 4.75 9.99
N VAL A 164 11.16 4.70 11.31
CA VAL A 164 12.26 4.53 12.28
C VAL A 164 12.97 3.19 12.07
N GLY A 165 12.22 2.13 11.75
CA GLY A 165 12.79 0.83 11.37
C GLY A 165 13.70 0.93 10.15
N GLU A 166 13.22 1.57 9.09
CA GLU A 166 13.98 1.74 7.85
C GLU A 166 15.19 2.67 8.01
N MET A 167 15.05 3.76 8.78
CA MET A 167 16.17 4.62 9.13
C MET A 167 17.23 3.86 9.92
N CYS A 168 16.85 2.94 10.83
CA CYS A 168 17.80 2.09 11.53
C CYS A 168 18.51 1.12 10.57
N ARG A 169 17.83 0.64 9.53
CA ARG A 169 18.40 -0.24 8.50
C ARG A 169 19.41 0.49 7.61
N VAL A 170 19.10 1.71 7.19
CA VAL A 170 19.95 2.53 6.32
C VAL A 170 21.12 3.17 7.10
N ARG A 171 20.92 3.48 8.39
CA ARG A 171 21.95 4.09 9.24
C ARG A 171 23.04 3.08 9.59
N SER A 172 24.27 3.36 9.19
CA SER A 172 25.44 2.62 9.66
C SER A 172 25.51 2.61 11.19
N ALA A 173 25.66 1.42 11.77
CA ALA A 173 25.77 1.26 13.22
C ALA A 173 26.99 2.06 13.72
N PRO A 174 26.79 3.04 14.61
CA PRO A 174 27.93 3.71 15.21
C PRO A 174 28.68 2.73 16.12
N GLY A 175 29.99 2.93 16.30
CA GLY A 175 30.77 2.17 17.27
C GLY A 175 30.22 2.31 18.71
N PRO A 176 30.79 1.59 19.70
CA PRO A 176 30.19 1.38 21.03
C PRO A 176 29.72 2.65 21.76
N HIS A 177 30.42 3.76 21.61
CA HIS A 177 30.04 5.07 22.18
C HIS A 177 29.51 6.06 21.14
N GLY A 178 29.64 5.72 19.86
CA GLY A 178 29.21 6.52 18.72
C GLY A 178 29.59 8.01 18.83
N PRO A 179 28.71 8.90 18.32
CA PRO A 179 28.85 10.34 18.53
C PRO A 179 28.50 10.78 19.96
N VAL A 180 27.97 9.90 20.81
CA VAL A 180 27.50 10.23 22.17
C VAL A 180 28.70 10.42 23.10
N GLY A 181 29.67 9.50 23.08
CA GLY A 181 30.90 9.61 23.85
C GLY A 181 31.66 10.91 23.59
N ARG A 182 31.68 11.37 22.33
CA ARG A 182 32.31 12.65 21.93
C ARG A 182 31.57 13.89 22.42
N ARG A 183 30.32 13.77 22.86
CA ARG A 183 29.44 14.90 23.24
C ARG A 183 29.04 14.90 24.71
N VAL A 184 29.62 14.02 25.53
CA VAL A 184 29.29 13.89 26.96
C VAL A 184 29.35 15.24 27.69
N GLY A 185 30.32 16.11 27.36
CA GLY A 185 30.46 17.44 27.96
C GLY A 185 29.23 18.34 27.80
N LYS A 186 28.39 18.13 26.78
CA LYS A 186 27.13 18.89 26.61
C LYS A 186 26.08 18.53 27.67
N TRP A 187 26.20 17.35 28.28
CA TRP A 187 25.18 16.73 29.13
C TRP A 187 25.64 16.59 30.58
N LEU A 188 26.91 16.93 30.87
CA LEU A 188 27.42 17.02 32.23
C LEU A 188 26.79 18.23 32.93
N LYS A 189 26.24 18.00 34.12
CA LYS A 189 25.78 19.09 34.99
C LYS A 189 27.02 19.79 35.56
N GLU A 190 27.08 21.11 35.42
CA GLU A 190 28.15 21.90 36.06
C GLU A 190 28.10 21.70 37.58
N LYS A 191 29.28 21.50 38.19
CA LYS A 191 29.39 21.52 39.65
C LYS A 191 29.28 22.98 40.09
N LYS A 192 28.22 23.30 40.84
CA LYS A 192 28.04 24.57 41.54
C LYS A 192 29.18 24.84 42.52
#